data_AF-A0A820NRA6-F1
#
_entry.id   AF-A0A820NRA6-F1
#
_cell.length_a   1.000
_cell.length_b   1.000
_cell.length_c   1.000
_cell.angle_alpha   90.00
_cell.angle_beta   90.00
_cell.angle_gamma   90.00
#
_symmetry.space_group_name_H-M   'P 1'
#
loop_
_entity.id
_entity.type
_entity.pdbx_description
1 polymer ?
#
loop_
_entity_poly.entity_id
_entity_poly.type
_entity_poly.pdbx_seq_one_letter_code
_entity_poly.pdbx_strand_id
1 'polypeptide(L)'
;QRNLQESTNGENSQYIPWTNDEIDRMVKARLDLPVVEKLRQEGYSMALIRKVYEMQLRFKKDDFKTDVDLRVACLILDKQVKLINGNEANILIPQNWLNKFIEDQKKGIVNTEQLEIKKPIEIQ
;
A
#
# COMPACT_ATOMS: atom_id res chain seq x y z
N GLN A 1 1.34 34.53 -10.88
CA GLN A 1 0.47 34.73 -9.70
C GLN A 1 -0.66 33.72 -9.81
N ARG A 2 -0.70 32.71 -8.94
CA ARG A 2 -1.78 31.70 -8.94
C ARG A 2 -2.91 32.26 -8.09
N ASN A 3 -4.09 32.45 -8.68
CA ASN A 3 -5.29 32.87 -7.98
C ASN A 3 -5.69 31.83 -6.93
N LEU A 4 -5.78 32.26 -5.68
CA LEU A 4 -6.59 31.60 -4.66
C LEU A 4 -8.06 31.88 -4.99
N GLN A 5 -8.84 30.84 -5.23
CA GLN A 5 -10.28 30.88 -4.98
C GLN A 5 -10.54 29.92 -3.82
N GLU A 6 -10.72 30.50 -2.64
CA GLU A 6 -11.43 29.86 -1.54
C GLU A 6 -12.90 29.73 -1.97
N SER A 7 -13.36 28.49 -2.14
CA SER A 7 -14.78 28.19 -2.21
C SER A 7 -15.09 27.16 -1.14
N THR A 8 -15.68 27.66 -0.06
CA THR A 8 -16.46 26.89 0.91
C THR A 8 -17.56 26.14 0.19
N ASN A 9 -17.61 24.81 0.30
CA ASN A 9 -18.82 24.00 0.25
C ASN A 9 -18.51 22.58 0.77
N GLY A 10 -19.27 22.14 1.77
CA GLY A 10 -19.23 20.79 2.28
C GLY A 10 -19.87 19.84 1.28
N GLU A 11 -19.04 19.20 0.46
CA GLU A 11 -19.44 18.10 -0.41
C GLU A 11 -18.51 16.92 -0.10
N ASN A 12 -19.09 15.72 -0.02
CA ASN A 12 -18.37 14.46 0.13
C ASN A 12 -17.20 14.41 -0.85
N SER A 13 -15.99 14.67 -0.37
CA SER A 13 -14.76 14.51 -1.14
C SER A 13 -14.65 13.02 -1.47
N GLN A 14 -15.12 12.66 -2.66
CA GLN A 14 -15.06 11.31 -3.16
C GLN A 14 -13.58 10.95 -3.26
N TYR A 15 -13.14 10.07 -2.36
CA TYR A 15 -11.75 9.65 -2.29
C TYR A 15 -11.36 8.94 -3.59
N ILE A 16 -10.42 9.52 -4.33
CA ILE A 16 -9.82 8.91 -5.52
C ILE A 16 -8.46 8.33 -5.09
N PRO A 17 -8.26 7.00 -5.10
CA PRO A 17 -6.95 6.40 -4.87
C PRO A 17 -5.95 6.88 -5.92
N TRP A 18 -4.70 7.14 -5.49
CA TRP A 18 -3.64 7.40 -6.45
C TRP A 18 -3.42 6.19 -7.35
N THR A 19 -3.30 6.47 -8.63
CA THR A 19 -2.89 5.50 -9.63
C THR A 19 -1.45 5.04 -9.39
N ASN A 20 -1.10 3.88 -9.93
CA ASN A 20 0.27 3.38 -9.83
C ASN A 20 1.29 4.34 -10.45
N ASP A 21 0.92 5.00 -11.56
CA ASP A 21 1.79 5.96 -12.24
C ASP A 21 2.01 7.23 -11.40
N GLU A 22 1.00 7.69 -10.68
CA GLU A 22 1.14 8.82 -9.74
C GLU A 22 2.09 8.47 -8.61
N ILE A 23 1.94 7.28 -8.01
CA ILE A 23 2.83 6.80 -6.96
C ILE A 23 4.26 6.70 -7.50
N ASP A 24 4.46 6.10 -8.68
CA ASP A 24 5.79 5.94 -9.25
C ASP A 24 6.48 7.29 -9.53
N ARG A 25 5.73 8.27 -10.04
CA ARG A 25 6.25 9.65 -10.21
C ARG A 25 6.65 10.28 -8.89
N MET A 26 5.78 10.15 -7.88
CA MET A 26 6.04 10.71 -6.55
C MET A 26 7.27 10.07 -5.93
N VAL A 27 7.37 8.74 -5.94
CA VAL A 27 8.52 7.98 -5.42
C VAL A 27 9.79 8.40 -6.13
N LYS A 28 9.80 8.46 -7.47
CA LYS A 28 10.99 8.85 -8.24
C LYS A 28 11.53 10.21 -7.80
N ALA A 29 10.65 11.19 -7.59
CA ALA A 29 11.05 12.50 -7.11
C ALA A 29 11.69 12.49 -5.70
N ARG A 30 11.43 11.47 -4.87
CA ARG A 30 12.06 11.34 -3.54
C ARG A 30 13.41 10.63 -3.62
N LEU A 31 13.61 9.75 -4.61
CA LEU A 31 14.85 8.99 -4.74
C LEU A 31 16.07 9.89 -4.99
N ASP A 32 15.86 11.11 -5.49
CA ASP A 32 16.90 12.10 -5.73
C ASP A 32 17.21 12.98 -4.49
N LEU A 33 16.55 12.74 -3.34
CA LEU A 33 16.77 13.54 -2.12
C LEU A 33 18.10 13.19 -1.43
N PRO A 34 18.79 14.17 -0.79
CA PRO A 34 20.05 13.91 -0.07
C PRO A 34 19.93 12.87 1.05
N VAL A 35 18.77 12.75 1.68
CA VAL A 35 18.51 11.72 2.70
C VAL A 35 18.61 10.31 2.12
N VAL A 36 18.24 10.10 0.85
CA VAL A 36 18.33 8.79 0.19
C VAL A 36 19.78 8.38 0.00
N GLU A 37 20.66 9.32 -0.40
CA GLU A 37 22.08 9.03 -0.53
C GLU A 37 22.72 8.68 0.82
N LYS A 38 22.32 9.36 1.91
CA LYS A 38 22.75 8.98 3.27
C LYS A 38 22.30 7.55 3.62
N LEU A 39 21.05 7.20 3.35
CA LEU A 39 20.54 5.83 3.58
C LEU A 39 21.30 4.78 2.76
N ARG A 40 21.70 5.10 1.53
CA ARG A 40 22.55 4.21 0.73
C ARG A 40 23.92 4.01 1.36
N GLN A 41 24.54 5.08 1.89
CA GLN A 41 25.82 5.00 2.60
C GLN A 41 25.71 4.18 3.90
N GLU A 42 24.54 4.17 4.53
CA GLU A 42 24.24 3.30 5.68
C GLU A 42 24.01 1.83 5.29
N GLY A 43 23.98 1.50 3.99
CA GLY A 43 23.87 0.13 3.47
C GLY A 43 22.47 -0.30 3.06
N TYR A 44 21.47 0.59 3.07
CA TYR A 44 20.14 0.26 2.54
C TYR A 44 20.15 0.17 1.01
N SER A 45 19.53 -0.88 0.46
CA SER A 45 19.42 -1.05 -0.99
C SER A 45 18.40 -0.07 -1.59
N MET A 46 18.59 0.30 -2.87
CA MET A 46 17.62 1.19 -3.51
C MET A 46 16.23 0.58 -3.65
N ALA A 47 16.15 -0.73 -3.88
CA ALA A 47 14.87 -1.43 -3.93
C ALA A 47 14.11 -1.29 -2.61
N LEU A 48 14.80 -1.38 -1.47
CA LEU A 48 14.22 -1.23 -0.15
C LEU A 48 13.73 0.21 0.08
N ILE A 49 14.57 1.21 -0.19
CA ILE A 49 14.19 2.63 0.00
C ILE A 49 13.00 3.00 -0.90
N ARG A 50 13.00 2.56 -2.17
CA ARG A 50 11.85 2.72 -3.08
C ARG A 50 10.60 2.11 -2.49
N LYS A 51 10.69 0.89 -1.97
CA LYS A 51 9.57 0.17 -1.38
C LYS A 51 9.00 0.89 -0.16
N VAL A 52 9.85 1.47 0.68
CA VAL A 52 9.44 2.24 1.86
C VAL A 52 8.61 3.45 1.45
N TYR A 53 9.05 4.22 0.45
CA TYR A 53 8.26 5.35 -0.06
C TYR A 53 6.95 4.91 -0.72
N GLU A 54 6.97 3.84 -1.53
CA GLU A 54 5.74 3.29 -2.12
C GLU A 54 4.71 2.90 -1.05
N MET A 55 5.16 2.20 0.00
CA MET A 55 4.29 1.77 1.09
C MET A 55 3.74 2.98 1.85
N GLN A 56 4.59 3.96 2.15
CA GLN A 56 4.18 5.18 2.82
C GLN A 56 3.08 5.91 2.02
N LEU A 57 3.27 6.10 0.72
CA LEU A 57 2.27 6.73 -0.14
C LEU A 57 0.99 5.88 -0.25
N ARG A 58 1.09 4.56 -0.40
CA ARG A 58 -0.09 3.69 -0.52
C ARG A 58 -0.94 3.63 0.75
N PHE A 59 -0.29 3.55 1.91
CA PHE A 59 -1.00 3.34 3.18
C PHE A 59 -1.31 4.63 3.93
N LYS A 60 -0.39 5.58 3.95
CA LYS A 60 -0.55 6.85 4.69
C LYS A 60 -1.03 7.99 3.83
N LYS A 61 -0.93 7.86 2.50
CA LYS A 61 -1.32 8.91 1.54
C LYS A 61 -0.63 10.24 1.82
N ASP A 62 0.61 10.18 2.30
CA ASP A 62 1.41 11.33 2.68
C ASP A 62 2.89 10.94 2.63
N ASP A 63 3.78 11.92 2.68
CA ASP A 63 5.22 11.70 2.79
C ASP A 63 5.65 11.41 4.24
N PHE A 64 6.92 11.06 4.42
CA PHE A 64 7.51 11.02 5.76
C PHE A 64 7.62 12.43 6.34
N LYS A 65 7.27 12.58 7.63
CA LYS A 65 7.37 13.88 8.31
C LYS A 65 8.81 14.27 8.60
N THR A 66 9.67 13.28 8.87
CA THR A 66 11.08 13.49 9.17
C THR A 66 11.96 12.42 8.53
N ASP A 67 13.24 12.76 8.33
CA ASP A 67 14.28 11.81 7.92
C ASP A 67 14.42 10.64 8.91
N VAL A 68 14.13 10.88 10.19
CA VAL A 68 14.16 9.85 11.23
C VAL A 68 13.06 8.83 11.00
N ASP A 69 11.83 9.26 10.69
CA ASP A 69 10.71 8.36 10.40
C ASP A 69 11.00 7.46 9.19
N LEU A 70 11.56 8.05 8.13
CA LEU A 70 12.02 7.33 6.95
C LEU A 70 13.06 6.29 7.30
N ARG A 71 14.09 6.67 8.08
CA ARG A 71 15.17 5.77 8.49
C ARG A 71 14.65 4.62 9.35
N VAL A 72 13.72 4.89 10.28
CA VAL A 72 13.07 3.85 11.09
C VAL A 72 12.27 2.90 10.21
N ALA A 73 11.53 3.41 9.22
CA ALA A 73 10.80 2.56 8.28
C ALA A 73 11.73 1.67 7.46
N CYS A 74 12.87 2.20 6.98
CA CYS A 74 13.91 1.42 6.32
C CYS A 74 14.46 0.31 7.23
N LEU A 75 14.76 0.62 8.49
CA LEU A 75 15.25 -0.36 9.46
C LEU A 75 14.25 -1.49 9.71
N ILE A 76 12.96 -1.14 9.86
CA ILE A 76 11.90 -2.13 10.09
C ILE A 76 11.79 -3.07 8.88
N LEU A 77 11.69 -2.51 7.67
CA LEU A 77 11.54 -3.31 6.46
C LEU A 77 12.78 -4.17 6.20
N ASP A 78 13.98 -3.65 6.43
CA ASP A 78 15.24 -4.39 6.27
C ASP A 78 15.30 -5.58 7.22
N LYS A 79 14.94 -5.40 8.48
CA LYS A 79 14.83 -6.50 9.45
C LYS A 79 13.81 -7.53 9.02
N GLN A 80 12.65 -7.12 8.53
CA GLN A 80 11.61 -8.05 8.06
C GLN A 80 12.08 -8.87 6.86
N VAL A 81 12.70 -8.23 5.86
CA VAL A 81 13.25 -8.93 4.69
C VAL A 81 14.31 -9.96 5.11
N LYS A 82 15.20 -9.58 6.05
CA LYS A 82 16.23 -10.49 6.58
C LYS A 82 15.64 -11.66 7.37
N LEU A 83 14.60 -11.42 8.16
CA LEU A 83 13.91 -12.48 8.92
C LEU A 83 13.17 -13.45 8.00
N ILE A 84 12.51 -12.94 6.96
CA ILE A 84 11.80 -13.75 5.99
C ILE A 84 12.80 -14.57 5.15
N ASN A 85 13.92 -13.96 4.78
CA ASN A 85 14.98 -14.56 3.95
C ASN A 85 14.42 -15.16 2.63
N GLY A 86 13.44 -14.48 2.02
CA GLY A 86 12.78 -14.96 0.79
C GLY A 86 11.90 -16.20 0.97
N ASN A 87 11.71 -16.70 2.19
CA ASN A 87 10.85 -17.84 2.47
C ASN A 87 9.49 -17.36 2.99
N GLU A 88 8.44 -17.61 2.21
CA GLU A 88 7.06 -17.26 2.54
C GLU A 88 6.60 -17.84 3.89
N ALA A 89 7.12 -19.01 4.28
CA ALA A 89 6.82 -19.64 5.57
C ALA A 89 7.31 -18.83 6.78
N ASN A 90 8.26 -17.89 6.57
CA ASN A 90 8.80 -17.03 7.61
C ASN A 90 8.08 -15.68 7.70
N ILE A 91 6.99 -15.48 6.94
CA ILE A 91 6.14 -14.29 7.07
C ILE A 91 5.43 -14.35 8.43
N LEU A 92 5.82 -13.45 9.33
CA LEU A 92 5.18 -13.31 10.63
C LEU A 92 3.88 -12.52 10.49
N ILE A 93 2.75 -13.21 10.58
CA ILE A 93 1.42 -12.60 10.63
C ILE A 93 0.96 -12.56 12.08
N PRO A 94 0.64 -11.38 12.65
CA PRO A 94 0.03 -11.30 13.97
C PRO A 94 -1.27 -12.13 14.04
N GLN A 95 -1.35 -13.06 15.00
CA GLN A 95 -2.43 -14.05 15.09
C GLN A 95 -3.83 -13.41 15.18
N ASN A 96 -3.94 -12.27 15.86
CA ASN A 96 -5.16 -11.49 15.99
C ASN A 96 -5.67 -10.97 14.63
N TRP A 97 -4.77 -10.62 13.72
CA TRP A 97 -5.12 -10.16 12.38
C TRP A 97 -5.57 -11.32 11.48
N LEU A 98 -4.90 -12.48 11.58
CA LEU A 98 -5.29 -13.69 10.87
C LEU A 98 -6.69 -14.15 11.26
N ASN A 99 -6.99 -14.19 12.57
CA ASN A 99 -8.30 -14.59 13.07
C ASN A 99 -9.40 -13.65 12.55
N LYS A 100 -9.16 -12.33 12.60
CA LYS A 100 -10.10 -11.34 12.07
C LYS A 100 -10.33 -11.49 10.57
N PHE A 101 -9.27 -11.70 9.78
CA PHE A 101 -9.40 -11.94 8.34
C PHE A 101 -10.25 -13.18 8.05
N ILE A 102 -10.00 -14.29 8.76
CA ILE A 102 -10.78 -15.52 8.61
C ILE A 102 -12.24 -15.30 8.99
N GLU A 103 -12.53 -14.54 10.05
CA GLU A 103 -13.89 -14.18 10.44
C GLU A 103 -14.59 -13.31 9.39
N ASP A 104 -13.89 -12.31 8.83
CA ASP A 104 -14.44 -11.41 7.82
C ASP A 104 -14.72 -12.17 6.50
N GLN A 105 -13.88 -13.14 6.13
CA GLN A 105 -14.13 -14.03 4.99
C GLN A 105 -15.34 -14.94 5.23
N LYS A 106 -15.52 -15.47 6.44
CA LYS A 106 -16.69 -16.29 6.79
C LYS A 106 -18.01 -15.51 6.77
N LYS A 107 -17.97 -14.21 7.09
CA LYS A 107 -19.15 -13.32 7.06
C LYS A 107 -19.55 -12.90 5.63
N GLY A 108 -18.63 -12.98 4.66
CA GLY A 108 -18.88 -12.61 3.25
C GLY A 108 -19.48 -13.72 2.37
N ILE A 109 -19.56 -14.96 2.86
CA ILE A 109 -20.12 -16.11 2.14
C ILE A 109 -21.51 -16.44 2.70
N VAL A 110 -22.48 -15.53 2.51
CA VAL A 110 -23.91 -15.85 2.56
C VAL A 110 -24.61 -15.06 1.45
N ASN A 111 -24.66 -15.66 0.26
CA ASN A 111 -25.78 -15.72 -0.69
C ASN A 111 -25.26 -15.93 -2.12
N THR A 112 -24.97 -17.18 -2.46
CA THR A 112 -24.83 -17.63 -3.85
C THR A 112 -25.88 -18.70 -4.16
N GLU A 113 -27.14 -18.40 -3.87
CA GLU A 113 -28.28 -19.16 -4.38
C GLU A 113 -29.24 -18.20 -5.07
N GLN A 114 -28.89 -17.83 -6.30
CA GLN A 114 -29.80 -17.42 -7.38
C GLN A 114 -28.98 -17.19 -8.67
N LEU A 115 -28.26 -18.23 -9.11
CA LEU A 115 -27.94 -18.39 -10.53
C LEU A 115 -28.89 -19.45 -11.06
N GLU A 116 -30.08 -19.02 -11.48
CA GLU A 116 -30.97 -19.84 -12.31
C GLU A 116 -30.20 -20.25 -13.57
N ILE A 117 -29.82 -21.52 -13.64
CA ILE A 117 -29.32 -22.15 -14.85
C ILE A 117 -30.52 -22.23 -15.80
N LYS A 118 -30.66 -21.26 -16.72
CA LYS A 118 -31.57 -21.39 -17.85
C LYS A 118 -31.08 -22.58 -18.70
N LYS A 119 -31.88 -23.64 -18.78
CA LYS A 119 -31.64 -24.78 -19.66
C LYS A 119 -31.50 -24.32 -21.11
N PRO A 120 -30.65 -24.95 -21.93
CA PRO A 120 -30.57 -24.64 -23.35
C PRO A 120 -31.88 -25.06 -24.04
N ILE A 121 -32.34 -24.20 -24.94
CA ILE A 121 -33.49 -24.44 -25.82
C ILE A 121 -33.04 -25.45 -26.89
N GLU A 122 -33.68 -26.64 -26.91
CA GLU A 122 -33.58 -27.55 -28.05
C GLU A 122 -34.43 -26.99 -29.20
N ILE A 123 -33.79 -26.80 -30.36
CA ILE A 123 -34.44 -26.41 -31.61
C ILE A 123 -34.78 -27.73 -32.34
N GLN A 124 -36.07 -27.97 -32.61
CA GLN A 124 -36.55 -28.92 -33.62
C GLN A 124 -37.13 -28.13 -34.80
#